data_AF-A0A7X6UJ51-F1
#
_entry.id   AF-A0A7X6UJ51-F1
#
_cell.length_a   1.000
_cell.length_b   1.000
_cell.length_c   1.000
_cell.angle_alpha   90.00
_cell.angle_beta   90.00
_cell.angle_gamma   90.00
#
_symmetry.space_group_name_H-M   'P 1'
#
loop_
_entity.id
_entity.type
_entity.pdbx_description
1 polymer ?
#
loop_
_entity_poly.entity_id
_entity_poly.type
_entity_poly.pdbx_seq_one_letter_code
_entity_poly.pdbx_strand_id
1 'polypeptide(L)'
;MGNRKKVNSMPSVYQSLNIIKPQILAQWQAVSFAGDEGISAKKPAGPFADPVAYLIKKNTEAILEWLLDGGNDEDIFIPLEEICRYRAIEDIRPAEALKFVFALKQIIRNELVSEKGDWAEELLDIDKRIDNIALLAFDIYSKCRARICELRVKEIKRMYGRDRG
;
A
#
# COMPACT_ATOMS: atom_id res chain seq x y z
N MET A 1 25.05 1.32 48.63
CA MET A 1 25.21 0.01 47.94
C MET A 1 23.91 -0.31 47.22
N GLY A 2 23.93 -0.54 45.90
CA GLY A 2 22.73 -0.95 45.16
C GLY A 2 22.72 -0.50 43.71
N ASN A 3 23.85 -0.63 43.02
CA ASN A 3 23.98 -0.38 41.59
C ASN A 3 23.23 -1.50 40.83
N ARG A 4 22.05 -1.24 40.25
CA ARG A 4 21.44 -2.09 39.22
C ARG A 4 21.45 -1.38 37.89
N LYS A 5 22.58 -1.58 37.22
CA LYS A 5 22.81 -1.71 35.78
C LYS A 5 21.65 -1.27 34.87
N LYS A 6 21.95 -0.24 34.07
CA LYS A 6 21.28 0.18 32.83
C LYS A 6 20.56 -0.98 32.14
N VAL A 7 19.24 -0.87 32.00
CA VAL A 7 18.50 -1.60 30.98
C VAL A 7 18.97 -1.02 29.65
N ASN A 8 19.96 -1.65 29.02
CA ASN A 8 20.19 -1.48 27.60
C ASN A 8 18.99 -2.10 26.90
N SER A 9 17.90 -1.34 26.75
CA SER A 9 16.74 -1.77 25.99
C SER A 9 17.20 -1.97 24.55
N MET A 10 17.06 -3.19 24.02
CA MET A 10 17.19 -3.38 22.58
C MET A 10 16.23 -2.42 21.87
N PRO A 11 16.61 -1.86 20.71
CA PRO A 11 15.69 -1.02 19.97
C PRO A 11 14.42 -1.83 19.67
N SER A 12 13.27 -1.22 19.92
CA SER A 12 11.99 -1.79 19.48
C SER A 12 12.05 -2.00 17.97
N VAL A 13 11.36 -3.02 17.43
CA VAL A 13 11.32 -3.25 15.97
C VAL A 13 10.95 -1.97 15.21
N TYR A 14 10.08 -1.13 15.78
CA TYR A 14 9.68 0.15 15.20
C TYR A 14 10.83 1.16 15.07
N GLN A 15 11.81 1.15 15.97
CA GLN A 15 13.00 1.99 15.86
C GLN A 15 13.90 1.51 14.73
N SER A 16 14.15 0.21 14.64
CA SER A 16 14.90 -0.38 13.53
C SER A 16 14.20 -0.09 12.20
N LEU A 17 12.89 -0.33 12.11
CA LEU A 17 12.09 -0.05 10.92
C LEU A 17 12.10 1.41 10.50
N ASN A 18 12.09 2.36 11.45
CA ASN A 18 12.22 3.78 11.13
C ASN A 18 13.59 4.13 10.53
N ILE A 19 14.66 3.47 10.96
CA ILE A 19 16.01 3.66 10.39
C ILE A 19 16.06 3.16 8.94
N ILE A 20 15.45 2.00 8.65
CA ILE A 20 15.43 1.36 7.32
C ILE A 20 14.19 1.71 6.48
N LYS A 21 13.34 2.64 6.94
CA LYS A 21 12.12 3.07 6.26
C LYS A 21 12.37 3.47 4.81
N PRO A 22 13.43 4.24 4.46
CA PRO A 22 13.69 4.61 3.07
C PRO A 22 13.91 3.39 2.14
N GLN A 23 14.57 2.34 2.64
CA GLN A 23 14.86 1.12 1.90
C GLN A 23 13.60 0.28 1.69
N ILE A 24 12.80 0.12 2.75
CA ILE A 24 11.49 -0.53 2.68
C ILE A 24 10.61 0.19 1.66
N LEU A 25 10.53 1.51 1.74
CA LEU A 25 9.69 2.32 0.86
C LEU A 25 10.13 2.20 -0.60
N ALA A 26 11.44 2.27 -0.88
CA ALA A 26 11.98 2.14 -2.23
C ALA A 26 11.66 0.77 -2.86
N GLN A 27 11.87 -0.32 -2.11
CA GLN A 27 11.53 -1.67 -2.58
C GLN A 27 10.03 -1.86 -2.77
N TRP A 28 9.24 -1.36 -1.82
CA TRP A 28 7.79 -1.52 -1.86
C TRP A 28 7.15 -0.75 -3.00
N GLN A 29 7.63 0.45 -3.27
CA GLN A 29 7.23 1.23 -4.45
C GLN A 29 7.58 0.49 -5.74
N ALA A 30 8.79 -0.05 -5.88
CA ALA A 30 9.19 -0.81 -7.07
C ALA A 30 8.24 -1.99 -7.37
N VAL A 31 7.86 -2.77 -6.33
CA VAL A 31 6.89 -3.87 -6.49
C VAL A 31 5.47 -3.35 -6.77
N SER A 32 5.11 -2.20 -6.21
CA SER A 32 3.81 -1.57 -6.45
C SER A 32 3.65 -1.03 -7.88
N PHE A 33 4.75 -0.77 -8.58
CA PHE A 33 4.81 -0.33 -9.99
C PHE A 33 4.91 -1.48 -11.01
N ALA A 34 5.17 -2.72 -10.60
CA ALA A 34 5.56 -3.81 -11.51
C ALA A 34 4.47 -4.26 -12.52
N GLY A 35 3.25 -3.72 -12.44
CA GLY A 35 2.19 -3.92 -13.45
C GLY A 35 2.04 -2.78 -14.47
N ASP A 36 2.78 -1.68 -14.30
CA ASP A 36 2.56 -0.40 -14.98
C ASP A 36 3.62 -0.10 -16.07
N GLU A 37 4.26 -1.15 -16.59
CA GLU A 37 5.36 -1.08 -17.56
C GLU A 37 4.97 -0.31 -18.86
N GLY A 38 3.68 -0.12 -19.12
CA GLY A 38 3.16 0.61 -20.28
C GLY A 38 3.19 2.15 -20.17
N ILE A 39 3.23 2.73 -18.97
CA ILE A 39 3.12 4.19 -18.78
C ILE A 39 4.47 4.83 -18.41
N SER A 40 5.35 4.09 -17.72
CA SER A 40 6.58 4.63 -17.13
C SER A 40 7.76 4.79 -18.10
N ALA A 41 7.74 4.19 -19.30
CA ALA A 41 8.96 4.08 -20.11
C ALA A 41 9.48 5.40 -20.75
N LYS A 42 8.72 6.51 -20.74
CA LYS A 42 9.08 7.72 -21.53
C LYS A 42 8.61 9.09 -21.00
N LYS A 43 8.57 9.35 -19.68
CA LYS A 43 8.25 10.72 -19.21
C LYS A 43 9.27 11.31 -18.23
N PRO A 44 9.55 12.63 -18.32
CA PRO A 44 10.52 13.31 -17.45
C PRO A 44 10.07 13.25 -15.97
N ALA A 45 10.99 13.45 -15.04
CA ALA A 45 10.65 13.40 -13.61
C ALA A 45 9.84 14.64 -13.17
N GLY A 46 8.74 14.41 -12.43
CA GLY A 46 7.95 15.46 -11.79
C GLY A 46 6.49 15.03 -11.54
N PRO A 47 5.77 15.62 -10.56
CA PRO A 47 4.39 15.26 -10.23
C PRO A 47 3.39 15.48 -11.37
N PHE A 48 3.75 16.32 -12.35
CA PHE A 48 2.96 16.56 -13.57
C PHE A 48 3.36 15.67 -14.76
N ALA A 49 4.52 15.05 -14.69
CA ALA A 49 5.06 14.26 -15.78
C ALA A 49 4.76 12.77 -15.61
N ASP A 50 4.64 12.28 -14.38
CA ASP A 50 4.14 10.95 -14.08
C ASP A 50 3.15 10.98 -12.89
N PRO A 51 1.86 11.27 -13.16
CA PRO A 51 0.84 11.37 -12.12
C PRO A 51 0.59 10.03 -11.42
N VAL A 52 0.86 8.92 -12.09
CA VAL A 52 0.72 7.57 -11.54
C VAL A 52 1.85 7.29 -10.56
N ALA A 53 3.10 7.57 -10.96
CA ALA A 53 4.24 7.47 -10.06
C ALA A 53 4.08 8.33 -8.82
N TYR A 54 3.57 9.56 -8.97
CA TYR A 54 3.27 10.41 -7.84
C TYR A 54 2.20 9.82 -6.91
N LEU A 55 1.09 9.32 -7.47
CA LEU A 55 -0.01 8.71 -6.71
C LEU A 55 0.46 7.50 -5.90
N ILE A 56 1.21 6.57 -6.52
CA ILE A 56 1.73 5.40 -5.80
C ILE A 56 2.74 5.81 -4.73
N LYS A 57 3.66 6.74 -5.04
CA LYS A 57 4.68 7.20 -4.07
C LYS A 57 4.05 7.82 -2.84
N LYS A 58 3.19 8.83 -3.03
CA LYS A 58 2.49 9.54 -1.95
C LYS A 58 1.72 8.56 -1.05
N ASN A 59 0.96 7.65 -1.65
CA ASN A 59 0.07 6.78 -0.88
C ASN A 59 0.79 5.62 -0.21
N THR A 60 1.83 5.06 -0.83
CA THR A 60 2.69 4.05 -0.16
C THR A 60 3.47 4.67 1.00
N GLU A 61 3.94 5.90 0.86
CA GLU A 61 4.59 6.61 1.97
C GLU A 61 3.63 6.78 3.17
N ALA A 62 2.41 7.28 2.91
CA ALA A 62 1.39 7.46 3.95
C ALA A 62 0.98 6.13 4.63
N ILE A 63 0.86 5.04 3.86
CA ILE A 63 0.53 3.72 4.43
C ILE A 63 1.67 3.20 5.31
N LEU A 64 2.93 3.36 4.87
CA LEU A 64 4.08 2.92 5.65
C LEU A 64 4.21 3.74 6.93
N GLU A 65 3.98 5.05 6.87
CA GLU A 65 3.95 5.93 8.06
C GLU A 65 2.89 5.49 9.05
N TRP A 66 1.65 5.30 8.60
CA TRP A 66 0.57 4.77 9.43
C TRP A 66 0.97 3.46 10.11
N LEU A 67 1.61 2.55 9.36
CA LEU A 67 2.06 1.26 9.87
C LEU A 67 3.14 1.42 10.95
N LEU A 68 4.11 2.31 10.75
CA LEU A 68 5.24 2.47 11.68
C LEU A 68 4.90 3.33 12.91
N ASP A 69 3.99 4.30 12.77
CA ASP A 69 3.64 5.23 13.85
C ASP A 69 2.49 4.74 14.74
N GLY A 70 1.89 3.61 14.40
CA GLY A 70 0.71 3.11 15.13
C GLY A 70 -0.52 3.99 14.95
N GLY A 71 -0.63 4.67 13.80
CA GLY A 71 -1.70 5.63 13.50
C GLY A 71 -3.11 5.03 13.56
N ASN A 72 -4.12 5.90 13.61
CA ASN A 72 -5.52 5.47 13.69
C ASN A 72 -5.96 4.83 12.38
N ASP A 73 -6.84 3.83 12.44
CA ASP A 73 -7.38 3.13 11.27
C ASP A 73 -8.17 4.07 10.33
N GLU A 74 -8.61 5.24 10.81
CA GLU A 74 -9.28 6.25 9.98
C GLU A 74 -8.32 6.91 8.97
N ASP A 75 -7.03 7.00 9.28
CA ASP A 75 -6.03 7.68 8.45
C ASP A 75 -5.62 6.84 7.22
N ILE A 76 -5.91 5.54 7.23
CA ILE A 76 -5.45 4.60 6.20
C ILE A 76 -6.42 4.48 5.02
N PHE A 77 -7.68 4.91 5.17
CA PHE A 77 -8.70 4.75 4.15
C PHE A 77 -8.37 5.49 2.86
N ILE A 78 -8.05 6.78 2.95
CA ILE A 78 -7.78 7.65 1.80
C ILE A 78 -6.62 7.11 0.94
N PRO A 79 -5.43 6.80 1.49
CA PRO A 79 -4.33 6.34 0.66
C PRO A 79 -4.60 4.97 0.01
N LEU A 80 -5.29 4.06 0.71
CA LEU A 80 -5.73 2.79 0.12
C LEU A 80 -6.74 3.02 -1.01
N GLU A 81 -7.72 3.90 -0.81
CA GLU A 81 -8.73 4.19 -1.82
C GLU A 81 -8.12 4.81 -3.08
N GLU A 82 -7.15 5.71 -2.95
CA GLU A 82 -6.47 6.29 -4.11
C GLU A 82 -5.80 5.22 -4.99
N ILE A 83 -5.05 4.29 -4.38
CA ILE A 83 -4.40 3.19 -5.11
C ILE A 83 -5.45 2.22 -5.68
N CYS A 84 -6.44 1.81 -4.88
CA CYS A 84 -7.45 0.84 -5.29
C CYS A 84 -8.31 1.36 -6.45
N ARG A 85 -8.68 2.64 -6.42
CA ARG A 85 -9.46 3.29 -7.48
C ARG A 85 -8.69 3.32 -8.80
N TYR A 86 -7.40 3.67 -8.75
CA TYR A 86 -6.53 3.64 -9.92
C TYR A 86 -6.48 2.22 -10.53
N ARG A 87 -6.14 1.22 -9.71
CA ARG A 87 -6.06 -0.20 -10.16
C ARG A 87 -7.41 -0.76 -10.63
N ALA A 88 -8.53 -0.27 -10.11
CA ALA A 88 -9.86 -0.69 -10.54
C ALA A 88 -10.20 -0.17 -11.95
N ILE A 89 -9.72 1.02 -12.30
CA ILE A 89 -9.84 1.61 -13.64
C ILE A 89 -9.02 0.81 -14.66
N GLU A 90 -7.84 0.33 -14.27
CA GLU A 90 -6.96 -0.50 -15.10
C GLU A 90 -7.50 -1.91 -15.40
N ASP A 91 -8.64 -2.30 -14.83
CA ASP A 91 -9.28 -3.60 -15.07
C ASP A 91 -8.43 -4.83 -14.66
N ILE A 92 -7.53 -4.63 -13.69
CA ILE A 92 -6.65 -5.66 -13.16
C ILE A 92 -7.45 -6.68 -12.32
N ARG A 93 -7.02 -7.93 -12.19
CA ARG A 93 -7.68 -8.91 -11.30
C ARG A 93 -7.48 -8.53 -9.82
N PRO A 94 -8.48 -8.73 -8.93
CA PRO A 94 -8.37 -8.33 -7.51
C PRO A 94 -7.10 -8.84 -6.81
N ALA A 95 -6.74 -10.11 -7.01
CA ALA A 95 -5.54 -10.70 -6.40
C ALA A 95 -4.25 -9.99 -6.83
N GLU A 96 -4.16 -9.57 -8.10
CA GLU A 96 -3.01 -8.84 -8.62
C GLU A 96 -3.02 -7.38 -8.14
N ALA A 97 -4.21 -6.77 -8.13
CA ALA A 97 -4.41 -5.39 -7.66
C ALA A 97 -4.11 -5.21 -6.16
N LEU A 98 -4.10 -6.26 -5.36
CA LEU A 98 -3.89 -6.18 -3.90
C LEU A 98 -2.59 -6.87 -3.44
N LYS A 99 -1.89 -7.59 -4.34
CA LYS A 99 -0.66 -8.32 -4.04
C LYS A 99 0.42 -7.46 -3.37
N PHE A 100 0.49 -6.17 -3.71
CA PHE A 100 1.46 -5.23 -3.15
C PHE A 100 1.34 -5.07 -1.64
N VAL A 101 0.13 -5.18 -1.06
CA VAL A 101 -0.09 -5.07 0.38
C VAL A 101 0.63 -6.21 1.11
N PHE A 102 0.48 -7.44 0.61
CA PHE A 102 1.13 -8.63 1.19
C PHE A 102 2.64 -8.63 0.97
N ALA A 103 3.13 -8.06 -0.14
CA ALA A 103 4.57 -7.96 -0.41
C ALA A 103 5.32 -7.20 0.71
N LEU A 104 4.67 -6.24 1.38
CA LEU A 104 5.26 -5.47 2.46
C LEU A 104 5.77 -6.35 3.62
N LYS A 105 5.08 -7.45 3.92
CA LYS A 105 5.50 -8.42 4.95
C LYS A 105 6.88 -9.02 4.67
N GLN A 106 7.13 -9.36 3.41
CA GLN A 106 8.39 -9.97 3.00
C GLN A 106 9.50 -8.93 2.91
N ILE A 107 9.18 -7.72 2.42
CA ILE A 107 10.14 -6.61 2.35
C ILE A 107 10.64 -6.25 3.75
N ILE A 108 9.72 -6.08 4.71
CA ILE A 108 10.06 -5.81 6.11
C ILE A 108 11.01 -6.89 6.67
N ARG A 109 10.69 -8.16 6.46
CA ARG A 109 11.54 -9.27 6.93
C ARG A 109 12.92 -9.25 6.31
N ASN A 110 13.01 -9.02 5.00
CA ASN A 110 14.28 -9.00 4.28
C ASN A 110 15.19 -7.88 4.75
N GLU A 111 14.65 -6.67 4.95
CA GLU A 111 15.42 -5.52 5.41
C GLU A 111 15.85 -5.65 6.87
N LEU A 112 15.09 -6.38 7.69
CA LEU A 112 15.47 -6.69 9.07
C LEU A 112 16.49 -7.82 9.21
N VAL A 113 16.81 -8.58 8.15
CA VAL A 113 17.82 -9.68 8.25
C VAL A 113 19.18 -9.18 8.69
N SER A 114 19.56 -7.95 8.30
CA SER A 114 20.82 -7.32 8.73
C SER A 114 20.78 -6.81 10.17
N GLU A 115 19.60 -6.72 10.77
CA GLU A 115 19.40 -6.24 12.14
C GLU A 115 19.35 -7.42 13.13
N LYS A 116 19.86 -7.20 14.34
CA LYS A 116 19.81 -8.22 15.41
C LYS A 116 18.74 -7.83 16.42
N GLY A 117 17.66 -8.63 16.50
CA GLY A 117 16.59 -8.45 17.47
C GLY A 117 15.73 -9.70 17.65
N ASP A 118 15.14 -9.84 18.83
CA ASP A 118 14.07 -10.80 19.09
C ASP A 118 12.75 -10.04 19.09
N TRP A 119 12.10 -9.99 17.92
CA TRP A 119 10.91 -9.17 17.65
C TRP A 119 9.72 -9.99 17.18
N ALA A 120 9.65 -11.27 17.58
CA ALA A 120 8.65 -12.19 17.07
C ALA A 120 7.21 -11.70 17.34
N GLU A 121 6.96 -11.13 18.52
CA GLU A 121 5.64 -10.62 18.91
C GLU A 121 5.30 -9.33 18.15
N GLU A 122 6.22 -8.36 18.06
CA GLU A 122 5.95 -7.11 17.35
C GLU A 122 5.80 -7.32 15.83
N LEU A 123 6.58 -8.25 15.24
CA LEU A 123 6.42 -8.63 13.83
C LEU A 123 5.08 -9.30 13.56
N LEU A 124 4.57 -10.09 14.52
CA LEU A 124 3.24 -10.68 14.42
C LEU A 124 2.15 -9.60 14.44
N ASP A 125 2.31 -8.56 15.26
CA ASP A 125 1.36 -7.45 15.30
C ASP A 125 1.40 -6.59 14.03
N ILE A 126 2.60 -6.36 13.48
CA ILE A 126 2.76 -5.73 12.16
C ILE A 126 2.05 -6.55 11.08
N ASP A 127 2.21 -7.88 11.08
CA ASP A 127 1.54 -8.75 10.12
C ASP A 127 0.02 -8.66 10.20
N LYS A 128 -0.54 -8.64 11.42
CA LYS A 128 -2.00 -8.48 11.64
C LYS A 128 -2.49 -7.15 11.07
N ARG A 129 -1.75 -6.07 11.29
CA ARG A 129 -2.10 -4.74 10.75
C ARG A 129 -2.06 -4.74 9.22
N ILE A 130 -1.06 -5.39 8.62
CA ILE A 130 -0.98 -5.56 7.16
C ILE A 130 -2.17 -6.38 6.61
N ASP A 131 -2.57 -7.45 7.30
CA ASP A 131 -3.73 -8.25 6.88
C ASP A 131 -5.04 -7.46 6.99
N ASN A 132 -5.21 -6.67 8.05
CA ASN A 132 -6.38 -5.82 8.22
C ASN A 132 -6.52 -4.80 7.09
N ILE A 133 -5.42 -4.12 6.71
CA ILE A 133 -5.47 -3.18 5.58
C ILE A 133 -5.66 -3.88 4.24
N ALA A 134 -5.23 -5.15 4.10
CA ALA A 134 -5.49 -5.93 2.89
C ALA A 134 -6.99 -6.24 2.74
N LEU A 135 -7.67 -6.58 3.83
CA LEU A 135 -9.13 -6.77 3.85
C LEU A 135 -9.86 -5.47 3.52
N LEU A 136 -9.46 -4.35 4.12
CA LEU A 136 -10.04 -3.04 3.80
C LEU A 136 -9.81 -2.66 2.34
N ALA A 137 -8.60 -2.86 1.82
CA ALA A 137 -8.28 -2.61 0.41
C ALA A 137 -9.12 -3.48 -0.54
N PHE A 138 -9.40 -4.73 -0.16
CA PHE A 138 -10.30 -5.60 -0.91
C PHE A 138 -11.73 -5.05 -1.00
N ASP A 139 -12.29 -4.60 0.11
CA ASP A 139 -13.62 -3.98 0.13
C ASP A 139 -13.67 -2.71 -0.73
N ILE A 140 -12.66 -1.85 -0.60
CA ILE A 140 -12.57 -0.62 -1.36
C ILE A 140 -12.46 -0.91 -2.87
N TYR A 141 -11.53 -1.79 -3.26
CA TYR A 141 -11.32 -2.18 -4.64
C TYR A 141 -12.61 -2.77 -5.25
N SER A 142 -13.28 -3.65 -4.51
CA SER A 142 -14.52 -4.29 -4.95
C SER A 142 -15.64 -3.26 -5.17
N LYS A 143 -15.77 -2.27 -4.27
CA LYS A 143 -16.71 -1.14 -4.43
C LYS A 143 -16.38 -0.30 -5.67
N CYS A 144 -15.11 0.03 -5.91
CA CYS A 144 -14.69 0.75 -7.11
C CYS A 144 -15.06 -0.02 -8.38
N ARG A 145 -14.81 -1.33 -8.42
CA ARG A 145 -15.15 -2.20 -9.56
C ARG A 145 -16.65 -2.28 -9.81
N ALA A 146 -17.45 -2.48 -8.76
CA ALA A 146 -18.90 -2.47 -8.88
C ALA A 146 -19.39 -1.14 -9.47
N ARG A 147 -18.86 -0.01 -8.98
CA ARG A 147 -19.22 1.31 -9.48
C ARG A 147 -18.88 1.52 -10.95
N ILE A 148 -17.70 1.08 -11.39
CA ILE A 148 -17.29 1.14 -12.81
C ILE A 148 -18.25 0.31 -13.66
N CYS A 149 -18.60 -0.90 -13.23
CA CYS A 149 -19.56 -1.75 -13.93
C CYS A 149 -20.95 -1.11 -14.03
N GLU A 150 -21.46 -0.52 -12.94
CA GLU A 150 -22.74 0.21 -12.95
C GLU A 150 -22.75 1.34 -13.97
N LEU A 151 -21.67 2.11 -14.06
CA LEU A 151 -21.53 3.20 -15.02
C LEU A 151 -21.52 2.67 -16.46
N ARG A 152 -20.76 1.60 -16.74
CA ARG A 152 -20.74 0.92 -18.04
C ARG A 152 -22.16 0.46 -18.46
N VAL A 153 -22.90 -0.16 -17.55
CA VAL A 153 -24.29 -0.61 -17.81
C VAL A 153 -25.25 0.55 -18.05
N LYS A 154 -25.16 1.62 -17.25
CA LYS A 154 -26.00 2.82 -17.42
C LYS A 154 -25.76 3.48 -18.77
N GLU A 155 -24.50 3.55 -19.20
CA GLU A 155 -24.15 4.15 -20.48
C GLU A 155 -24.67 3.34 -21.66
N ILE A 156 -24.51 2.01 -21.63
CA ILE A 156 -25.09 1.10 -22.63
C ILE A 156 -26.60 1.33 -22.76
N LYS A 157 -27.34 1.39 -21.64
CA LYS A 157 -28.79 1.65 -21.65
C LYS A 157 -29.16 3.00 -22.28
N ARG A 158 -28.35 4.05 -22.07
CA ARG A 158 -28.57 5.38 -22.66
C ARG A 158 -28.29 5.43 -24.16
N MET A 159 -27.34 4.63 -24.64
CA MET A 159 -27.06 4.52 -26.08
C MET A 159 -28.21 3.80 -26.79
N TYR A 160 -28.56 2.59 -26.36
CA TYR A 160 -29.62 1.79 -27.01
C TYR A 160 -31.05 2.27 -26.74
N GLY A 161 -31.27 3.12 -25.73
CA GLY A 161 -32.56 3.76 -25.48
C GLY A 161 -32.88 4.93 -26.43
N ARG A 162 -31.87 5.51 -27.10
CA ARG A 162 -32.04 6.60 -28.07
C ARG A 162 -32.40 6.12 -29.48
N ASP A 163 -32.04 4.89 -29.84
CA ASP A 163 -32.31 4.31 -31.17
C ASP A 163 -33.76 3.79 -31.35
N ARG A 164 -34.65 4.01 -30.37
CA ARG A 164 -36.08 3.64 -30.44
C ARG A 164 -37.05 4.82 -30.38
N GLY A 165 -36.57 6.03 -30.69
CA GLY A 165 -37.37 7.27 -30.75
C GLY A 165 -37.54 7.77 -32.16
#